data_AF-A0A402BXF3-F1
#
_entry.id   AF-A0A402BXF3-F1
#
_cell.length_a   1.000
_cell.length_b   1.000
_cell.length_c   1.000
_cell.angle_alpha   90.00
_cell.angle_beta   90.00
_cell.angle_gamma   90.00
#
_symmetry.space_group_name_H-M   'P 1'
#
loop_
_entity.id
_entity.type
_entity.pdbx_description
1 polymer ?
#
loop_
_entity_poly.entity_id
_entity_poly.type
_entity_poly.pdbx_seq_one_letter_code
_entity_poly.pdbx_strand_id
1 'polypeptide(L)'
;MKLVQEIKAVSSKWIKTKGKKYEDFFWQEGYGAFSVSPNKIFPVSEYIKNQREHHKEFDFKHEMINYYKKYKIDYDEKYIWD
;
A
#
# COMPACT_ATOMS: atom_id res chain seq x y z
N MET A 1 -6.14 12.93 -5.09
CA MET A 1 -5.44 13.56 -3.95
C MET A 1 -4.05 13.98 -4.40
N LYS A 2 -3.67 15.26 -4.28
CA LYS A 2 -2.43 15.80 -4.88
C LYS A 2 -1.14 15.32 -4.19
N LEU A 3 -1.19 15.11 -2.88
CA LEU A 3 -0.02 14.77 -2.06
C LEU A 3 0.69 13.46 -2.49
N VAL A 4 -0.05 12.34 -2.55
CA VAL A 4 0.56 11.04 -2.88
C VAL A 4 1.07 11.03 -4.32
N GLN A 5 0.35 11.69 -5.24
CA GLN A 5 0.80 11.86 -6.62
C GLN A 5 2.14 12.59 -6.70
N GLU A 6 2.30 13.70 -5.96
CA GLU A 6 3.54 14.46 -5.93
C GLU A 6 4.69 13.66 -5.32
N ILE A 7 4.44 12.97 -4.19
CA ILE A 7 5.44 12.09 -3.56
C ILE A 7 5.91 11.02 -4.56
N LYS A 8 4.98 10.34 -5.23
CA LYS A 8 5.30 9.30 -6.24
C LYS A 8 6.07 9.90 -7.42
N ALA A 9 5.65 11.06 -7.93
CA ALA A 9 6.29 11.70 -9.08
C ALA A 9 7.73 12.16 -8.78
N VAL A 10 7.94 12.83 -7.64
CA VAL A 10 9.25 13.34 -7.23
C VAL A 10 10.21 12.18 -6.93
N SER A 11 9.74 11.18 -6.17
CA SER A 11 10.56 10.01 -5.83
C SER A 11 10.91 9.17 -7.05
N SER A 12 10.00 8.98 -8.01
CA SER A 12 10.29 8.30 -9.28
C SER A 12 11.39 9.00 -10.09
N LYS A 13 11.34 10.33 -10.18
CA LYS A 13 12.41 11.11 -10.84
C LYS A 13 13.74 10.93 -10.11
N TRP A 14 13.72 11.03 -8.79
CA TRP A 14 14.92 10.92 -7.96
C TRP A 14 15.57 9.52 -8.03
N ILE A 15 14.81 8.43 -7.91
CA ILE A 15 15.39 7.08 -7.88
C ILE A 15 16.01 6.69 -9.23
N LYS A 16 15.44 7.15 -10.35
CA LYS A 16 16.01 6.98 -11.70
C LYS A 16 17.40 7.59 -11.85
N THR A 17 17.75 8.59 -11.03
CA THR A 17 19.11 9.16 -11.01
C THR A 17 20.15 8.27 -10.32
N LYS A 18 19.74 7.19 -9.64
CA LYS A 18 20.65 6.32 -8.86
C LYS A 18 21.34 5.24 -9.68
N GLY A 19 21.16 5.24 -10.99
CA GLY A 19 21.86 4.37 -11.95
C GLY A 19 20.93 3.49 -12.77
N LYS A 20 21.51 2.81 -13.77
CA LYS A 20 20.77 2.01 -14.77
C LYS A 20 19.81 0.99 -14.18
N LYS A 21 20.12 0.41 -13.02
CA LYS A 21 19.24 -0.53 -12.31
C LYS A 21 17.82 0.03 -12.07
N TYR A 22 17.67 1.35 -11.99
CA TYR A 22 16.41 2.01 -11.66
C TYR A 22 15.79 2.79 -12.82
N GLU A 23 16.33 2.70 -14.05
CA GLU A 23 15.86 3.51 -15.18
C GLU A 23 14.38 3.28 -15.50
N ASP A 24 13.95 2.03 -15.38
CA ASP A 24 12.57 1.58 -15.57
C ASP A 24 11.75 1.55 -14.29
N PHE A 25 12.23 2.15 -13.19
CA PHE A 25 11.44 2.21 -11.97
C PHE A 25 10.15 2.99 -12.19
N PHE A 26 9.02 2.43 -11.74
CA PHE A 26 7.76 3.14 -11.59
C PHE A 26 7.04 2.62 -10.36
N TRP A 27 6.23 3.48 -9.75
CA TRP A 27 5.31 3.06 -8.71
C TRP A 27 4.09 2.40 -9.34
N GLN A 28 3.47 1.45 -8.64
CA GLN A 28 2.09 1.00 -8.90
C GLN A 28 1.15 2.18 -9.21
N GLU A 29 0.14 2.02 -10.05
CA GLU A 29 -0.72 3.13 -10.48
C GLU A 29 -1.48 3.76 -9.29
N GLY A 30 -2.15 2.90 -8.51
CA GLY A 30 -2.98 3.30 -7.36
C GLY A 30 -2.24 3.54 -6.04
N TYR A 31 -3.02 3.77 -4.99
CA TYR A 31 -2.59 3.75 -3.60
C TYR A 31 -3.80 3.48 -2.69
N GLY A 32 -3.56 2.81 -1.56
CA GLY A 32 -4.54 2.70 -0.46
C GLY A 32 -4.38 3.84 0.54
N ALA A 33 -5.50 4.39 1.01
CA ALA A 33 -5.50 5.39 2.09
C ALA A 33 -6.60 5.07 3.09
N PHE A 34 -6.23 5.03 4.37
CA PHE A 34 -7.14 4.67 5.46
C PHE A 34 -7.06 5.72 6.55
N SER A 35 -8.21 6.17 7.04
CA SER A 35 -8.28 7.03 8.22
C SER A 35 -8.09 6.18 9.48
N VAL A 36 -7.25 6.66 10.40
CA VAL A 36 -6.97 5.99 11.67
C VAL A 36 -7.48 6.86 12.82
N SER A 37 -8.31 6.27 13.68
CA SER A 37 -8.75 6.93 14.91
C SER A 37 -7.56 7.15 15.86
N PRO A 38 -7.48 8.28 16.60
CA PRO A 38 -6.36 8.55 17.52
C PRO A 38 -6.10 7.43 18.53
N ASN A 39 -7.15 6.76 19.02
CA ASN A 39 -7.02 5.63 19.96
C ASN A 39 -6.48 4.34 19.31
N LYS A 40 -6.30 4.30 17.99
CA LYS A 40 -5.74 3.17 17.24
C LYS A 40 -4.32 3.41 16.74
N ILE A 41 -3.71 4.56 17.03
CA ILE A 41 -2.35 4.89 16.56
C ILE A 41 -1.35 3.82 17.02
N PHE A 42 -1.31 3.47 18.31
CA PHE A 42 -0.34 2.48 18.80
C PHE A 42 -0.53 1.09 18.18
N PRO A 43 -1.75 0.49 18.18
CA PRO A 43 -1.98 -0.78 17.50
C PRO A 43 -1.61 -0.78 16.01
N VAL A 44 -1.94 0.30 15.27
CA VAL A 44 -1.64 0.39 13.84
C VAL A 44 -0.14 0.53 13.60
N SER A 45 0.57 1.30 14.42
CA SER A 45 2.03 1.42 14.35
C SER A 45 2.73 0.09 14.60
N GLU A 46 2.27 -0.67 15.61
CA GLU A 46 2.79 -2.02 15.88
C GLU A 46 2.52 -2.98 14.72
N TYR A 47 1.33 -2.92 14.13
CA TYR A 47 1.01 -3.71 12.93
C TYR A 47 1.95 -3.37 11.76
N ILE A 48 2.15 -2.09 11.44
CA ILE A 48 3.04 -1.66 10.35
C ILE A 48 4.49 -2.11 10.59
N LYS A 49 4.97 -2.00 11.83
CA LYS A 49 6.33 -2.43 12.21
C LYS A 49 6.55 -3.92 11.99
N ASN A 50 5.54 -4.74 12.22
CA ASN A 50 5.62 -6.19 12.14
C ASN A 50 5.10 -6.77 10.80
N GLN A 51 4.71 -5.92 9.84
CA GLN A 51 4.05 -6.32 8.60
C GLN A 51 4.90 -7.30 7.76
N ARG A 52 6.22 -7.13 7.73
CA ARG A 52 7.12 -8.05 7.01
C ARG A 52 7.06 -9.49 7.53
N GLU A 53 6.96 -9.66 8.85
CA GLU A 53 6.86 -10.99 9.46
C GLU A 53 5.45 -11.56 9.28
N HIS A 54 4.42 -10.73 9.47
CA HIS A 54 3.03 -11.10 9.23
C HIS A 54 2.79 -11.62 7.80
N HIS A 55 3.34 -10.93 6.80
CA HIS A 55 3.19 -11.27 5.38
C HIS A 55 4.01 -12.49 4.93
N LYS A 56 4.78 -13.14 5.83
CA LYS A 56 5.35 -14.47 5.54
C LYS A 56 4.30 -15.57 5.62
N GLU A 57 3.30 -15.40 6.48
CA GLU A 57 2.25 -16.39 6.73
C GLU A 57 0.92 -15.98 6.11
N PHE A 58 0.71 -14.67 5.90
CA PHE A 58 -0.57 -14.14 5.47
C PHE A 58 -0.39 -13.06 4.39
N ASP A 59 -0.62 -13.40 3.12
CA ASP A 59 -0.34 -12.47 2.04
C ASP A 59 -1.31 -11.28 1.96
N PHE A 60 -0.87 -10.24 1.26
CA PHE A 60 -1.61 -9.00 1.08
C PHE A 60 -2.99 -9.20 0.42
N LYS A 61 -3.12 -10.11 -0.54
CA LYS A 61 -4.39 -10.31 -1.26
C LYS A 61 -5.45 -10.88 -0.33
N HIS A 62 -5.08 -11.91 0.42
CA HIS A 62 -5.92 -12.50 1.46
C HIS A 62 -6.32 -11.46 2.51
N GLU A 63 -5.39 -10.61 2.92
CA GLU A 63 -5.65 -9.54 3.88
C GLU A 63 -6.66 -8.51 3.36
N MET A 64 -6.48 -8.03 2.14
CA MET A 64 -7.40 -7.08 1.49
C MET A 64 -8.81 -7.66 1.31
N ILE A 65 -8.92 -8.90 0.82
CA ILE A 65 -10.21 -9.59 0.69
C ILE A 65 -10.91 -9.71 2.06
N ASN A 66 -10.16 -10.07 3.10
CA ASN A 66 -10.71 -10.19 4.44
C ASN A 66 -11.19 -8.84 4.99
N TYR A 67 -10.49 -7.75 4.68
CA TYR A 67 -10.96 -6.41 5.01
C TYR A 67 -12.27 -6.06 4.32
N TYR A 68 -12.38 -6.29 3.00
CA TYR A 68 -13.62 -6.02 2.28
C TYR A 68 -14.79 -6.83 2.83
N LYS A 69 -14.60 -8.12 3.08
CA LYS A 69 -15.62 -9.00 3.70
C LYS A 69 -16.02 -8.50 5.09
N LYS A 70 -15.04 -8.17 5.94
CA LYS A 70 -15.28 -7.70 7.31
C LYS A 70 -16.09 -6.41 7.35
N TYR A 71 -15.80 -5.48 6.43
CA TYR A 71 -16.47 -4.19 6.36
C TYR A 71 -17.66 -4.16 5.39
N LYS A 72 -18.02 -5.31 4.80
CA LYS A 72 -19.12 -5.46 3.83
C LYS A 72 -19.00 -4.48 2.66
N ILE A 73 -17.78 -4.31 2.17
CA ILE A 73 -17.49 -3.54 0.96
C ILE A 73 -17.63 -4.48 -0.22
N ASP A 74 -18.49 -4.16 -1.16
CA ASP A 74 -18.57 -4.90 -2.43
C ASP A 74 -17.31 -4.64 -3.24
N TYR A 75 -16.73 -5.72 -3.75
CA TYR A 75 -15.55 -5.68 -4.60
C TYR A 75 -15.67 -6.77 -5.66
N ASP A 76 -15.08 -6.51 -6.82
CA ASP A 76 -14.91 -7.50 -7.87
C ASP A 76 -13.40 -7.81 -7.94
N GLU A 77 -13.07 -9.09 -7.73
CA GLU A 77 -11.69 -9.59 -7.71
C GLU A 77 -10.93 -9.28 -9.00
N LYS A 78 -11.64 -9.09 -10.12
CA LYS A 78 -11.04 -8.72 -11.40
C LYS A 78 -10.40 -7.34 -11.40
N TYR A 79 -10.87 -6.41 -10.56
CA TYR A 79 -10.49 -4.99 -10.65
C TYR A 79 -9.64 -4.50 -9.47
N ILE A 80 -9.30 -5.37 -8.50
CA ILE A 80 -8.59 -4.96 -7.28
C ILE A 80 -7.10 -5.32 -7.29
N TRP A 81 -6.59 -5.93 -8.37
CA TRP A 81 -5.21 -6.42 -8.47
C TRP A 81 -4.39 -5.83 -9.61
N ASP A 82 -5.01 -4.99 -10.45
CA ASP A 82 -4.36 -4.32 -11.60
C ASP A 82 -3.73 -2.97 -11.19
#